data_AF-A0A1B9NNB1-F1
#
_entry.id   AF-A0A1B9NNB1-F1
#
_cell.length_a   1.000
_cell.length_b   1.000
_cell.length_c   1.000
_cell.angle_alpha   90.00
_cell.angle_beta   90.00
_cell.angle_gamma   90.00
#
_symmetry.space_group_name_H-M   'P 1'
#
loop_
_entity.id
_entity.type
_entity.pdbx_description
1 polymer ?
#
loop_
_entity_poly.entity_id
_entity_poly.type
_entity_poly.pdbx_seq_one_letter_code
_entity_poly.pdbx_strand_id
1 'polypeptide(L)'
;MALCYFQDFSSQILDITKQEKREFLYEILRFFLMLYIESKLGEITKNDSIIQQDKCIKKIKDTYSVNTNSFILDIPIWEKILFDGVIDSKLLQEKVELNNIYNPKVENEWQILWGFSDLNRKECMSALKKVKDNLKINFYDDIYVITHLVGIFIELRKYGVIKGNKSIADYFIKYIKDNRLPKVDAIQNSRQYTSPLMNISSHGLCFHSSDTDEFKKFIEKRDDRIDEIKNNIFKNNAKQFFNNPYEYAKDKLNSEHVYNIPLLSFINIKLFVNRICKLNGVQLTYVLYLVQLSSKHLSNNEEEMRALDSFKEKMKDKIKMKSMSQFDKEKIKKAMNEVFTNKSN
;
A
#
# COMPACT_ATOMS: atom_id res chain seq x y z
N MET A 1 -30.09 -22.54 -14.32
CA MET A 1 -30.11 -22.59 -12.84
C MET A 1 -29.77 -21.24 -12.21
N ALA A 2 -28.74 -20.51 -12.65
CA ALA A 2 -28.37 -19.20 -12.08
C ALA A 2 -29.38 -18.05 -12.32
N LEU A 3 -30.07 -18.01 -13.46
CA LEU A 3 -31.06 -16.95 -13.78
C LEU A 3 -32.25 -16.92 -12.80
N CYS A 4 -32.62 -18.05 -12.21
CA CYS A 4 -33.72 -18.12 -11.24
C CYS A 4 -33.34 -17.50 -9.89
N TYR A 5 -32.06 -17.56 -9.48
CA TYR A 5 -31.59 -16.97 -8.22
C TYR A 5 -31.44 -15.44 -8.29
N PHE A 6 -31.20 -14.87 -9.48
CA PHE A 6 -31.10 -13.41 -9.65
C PHE A 6 -32.45 -12.69 -9.65
N GLN A 7 -33.55 -13.37 -10.00
CA GLN A 7 -34.89 -12.78 -9.90
C GLN A 7 -35.31 -12.57 -8.44
N ASP A 8 -35.04 -13.54 -7.56
CA ASP A 8 -35.26 -13.41 -6.12
C ASP A 8 -34.30 -12.41 -5.45
N PHE A 9 -33.15 -12.13 -6.06
CA PHE A 9 -32.22 -11.11 -5.60
C PHE A 9 -32.76 -9.68 -5.81
N SER A 10 -33.50 -9.44 -6.91
CA SER A 10 -34.00 -8.10 -7.27
C SER A 10 -35.00 -7.51 -6.27
N SER A 11 -35.71 -8.38 -5.53
CA SER A 11 -36.71 -8.02 -4.53
C SER A 11 -36.09 -7.74 -3.14
N GLN A 12 -34.85 -8.16 -2.89
CA GLN A 12 -34.15 -8.01 -1.61
C GLN A 12 -33.20 -6.80 -1.55
N ILE A 13 -32.92 -6.14 -2.69
CA ILE A 13 -32.14 -4.90 -2.70
C ILE A 13 -33.04 -3.75 -2.20
N LEU A 14 -32.70 -3.23 -1.01
CA LEU A 14 -33.28 -2.04 -0.35
C LEU A 14 -33.44 -0.85 -1.31
N ASP A 15 -34.38 0.06 -1.01
CA ASP A 15 -34.80 1.26 -1.75
C ASP A 15 -33.72 1.99 -2.58
N ILE A 16 -33.30 1.39 -3.68
CA ILE A 16 -32.54 2.03 -4.74
C ILE A 16 -33.46 2.19 -5.95
N THR A 17 -33.23 3.25 -6.71
CA THR A 17 -34.03 3.57 -7.88
C THR A 17 -33.96 2.42 -8.89
N LYS A 18 -34.99 2.28 -9.71
CA LYS A 18 -35.06 1.25 -10.77
C LYS A 18 -33.86 1.30 -11.73
N GLN A 19 -33.21 2.46 -11.86
CA GLN A 19 -32.02 2.67 -12.67
C GLN A 19 -30.76 2.10 -12.01
N GLU A 20 -30.56 2.37 -10.72
CA GLU A 20 -29.43 1.81 -9.95
C GLU A 20 -29.51 0.28 -9.86
N LYS A 21 -30.72 -0.29 -9.73
CA LYS A 21 -30.93 -1.75 -9.82
C LYS A 21 -30.46 -2.33 -11.16
N ARG A 22 -30.70 -1.60 -12.25
CA ARG A 22 -30.30 -2.04 -13.60
C ARG A 22 -28.80 -1.98 -13.76
N GLU A 23 -28.17 -0.87 -13.39
CA GLU A 23 -26.72 -0.68 -13.50
C GLU A 23 -25.96 -1.72 -12.68
N PHE A 24 -26.44 -2.02 -11.47
CA PHE A 24 -25.91 -3.11 -10.64
C PHE A 24 -26.02 -4.49 -11.31
N LEU A 25 -27.20 -4.83 -11.84
CA LEU A 25 -27.39 -6.09 -12.56
C LEU A 25 -26.51 -6.16 -13.81
N TYR A 26 -26.33 -5.04 -14.52
CA TYR A 26 -25.46 -4.97 -15.69
C TYR A 26 -24.00 -5.24 -15.33
N GLU A 27 -23.47 -4.64 -14.26
CA GLU A 27 -22.08 -4.87 -13.85
C GLU A 27 -21.87 -6.30 -13.35
N ILE A 28 -22.77 -6.84 -12.53
CA ILE A 28 -22.67 -8.24 -12.09
C ILE A 28 -22.78 -9.21 -13.27
N LEU A 29 -23.73 -9.01 -14.18
CA LEU A 29 -23.87 -9.83 -15.37
C LEU A 29 -22.63 -9.74 -16.27
N ARG A 30 -22.03 -8.55 -16.39
CA ARG A 30 -20.81 -8.34 -17.17
C ARG A 30 -19.64 -9.13 -16.58
N PHE A 31 -19.39 -9.01 -15.27
CA PHE A 31 -18.34 -9.80 -14.60
C PHE A 31 -18.61 -11.30 -14.67
N PHE A 32 -19.85 -11.72 -14.42
CA PHE A 32 -20.26 -13.11 -14.53
C PHE A 32 -20.02 -13.69 -15.93
N LEU A 33 -20.41 -12.97 -16.99
CA LEU A 33 -20.22 -13.41 -18.37
C LEU A 33 -18.74 -13.50 -18.74
N MET A 34 -17.91 -12.51 -18.35
CA MET A 34 -16.47 -12.53 -18.62
C MET A 34 -15.80 -13.72 -17.95
N LEU A 35 -16.06 -13.94 -16.66
CA LEU A 35 -15.45 -15.02 -15.89
C LEU A 35 -15.96 -16.40 -16.33
N TYR A 36 -17.23 -16.51 -16.76
CA TYR A 36 -17.80 -17.72 -17.34
C TYR A 36 -17.14 -18.07 -18.69
N ILE A 37 -16.92 -17.09 -19.56
CA ILE A 37 -16.24 -17.27 -20.85
C ILE A 37 -14.81 -17.76 -20.62
N GLU A 38 -14.04 -17.10 -19.75
CA GLU A 38 -12.64 -17.48 -19.46
C GLU A 38 -12.54 -18.87 -18.81
N SER A 39 -13.49 -19.24 -17.94
CA SER A 39 -13.59 -20.60 -17.39
C SER A 39 -13.90 -21.65 -18.47
N LYS A 40 -14.79 -21.34 -19.42
CA LYS A 40 -15.12 -22.25 -20.53
C LYS A 40 -14.00 -22.39 -21.56
N LEU A 41 -13.14 -21.39 -21.69
CA LEU A 41 -11.93 -21.45 -22.50
C LEU A 41 -10.81 -22.28 -21.84
N GLY A 42 -11.00 -22.73 -20.60
CA GLY A 42 -10.03 -23.57 -19.86
C GLY A 42 -8.85 -22.78 -19.30
N GLU A 43 -8.93 -21.44 -19.32
CA GLU A 43 -7.87 -20.54 -18.87
C GLU A 43 -7.96 -20.21 -17.38
N ILE A 44 -9.07 -20.59 -16.73
CA ILE A 44 -9.30 -20.48 -15.29
C ILE A 44 -9.83 -21.82 -14.77
N THR A 45 -9.08 -22.45 -13.85
CA THR A 45 -9.42 -23.75 -13.23
C THR A 45 -9.43 -23.66 -11.70
N LYS A 46 -10.14 -24.59 -11.04
CA LYS A 46 -10.28 -24.63 -9.58
C LYS A 46 -8.95 -24.86 -8.82
N ASN A 47 -7.89 -25.24 -9.53
CA ASN A 47 -6.56 -25.50 -8.96
C ASN A 47 -5.61 -24.30 -9.10
N ASP A 48 -6.07 -23.19 -9.69
CA ASP A 48 -5.25 -22.01 -9.84
C ASP A 48 -5.11 -21.29 -8.49
N SER A 49 -3.87 -21.12 -8.05
CA SER A 49 -3.52 -20.44 -6.80
C SER A 49 -4.00 -18.98 -6.78
N ILE A 50 -4.10 -18.39 -5.58
CA ILE A 50 -4.39 -16.95 -5.38
C ILE A 50 -3.47 -16.05 -6.25
N ILE A 51 -2.22 -16.47 -6.51
CA ILE A 51 -1.25 -15.76 -7.36
C ILE A 51 -1.62 -15.80 -8.86
N GLN A 52 -2.34 -16.83 -9.31
CA GLN A 52 -2.89 -16.90 -10.66
C GLN A 52 -4.18 -16.08 -10.80
N GLN A 53 -4.94 -15.88 -9.72
CA GLN A 53 -6.16 -15.07 -9.73
C GLN A 53 -5.87 -13.59 -10.03
N ASP A 54 -4.80 -13.01 -9.48
CA ASP A 54 -4.38 -11.64 -9.83
C ASP A 54 -3.95 -11.51 -11.30
N LYS A 55 -3.32 -12.56 -11.85
CA LYS A 55 -3.01 -12.62 -13.29
C LYS A 55 -4.28 -12.72 -14.14
N CYS A 56 -5.27 -13.49 -13.72
CA CYS A 56 -6.57 -13.59 -14.39
C CYS A 56 -7.33 -12.27 -14.34
N ILE A 57 -7.36 -11.59 -13.19
CA ILE A 57 -7.99 -10.27 -13.02
C ILE A 57 -7.29 -9.23 -13.88
N LYS A 58 -5.95 -9.24 -13.89
CA LYS A 58 -5.17 -8.37 -14.77
C LYS A 58 -5.45 -8.66 -16.25
N LYS A 59 -5.51 -9.93 -16.65
CA LYS A 59 -5.86 -10.32 -18.01
C LYS A 59 -7.27 -9.87 -18.39
N ILE A 60 -8.26 -10.05 -17.52
CA ILE A 60 -9.64 -9.58 -17.76
C ILE A 60 -9.67 -8.05 -17.87
N LYS A 61 -8.94 -7.34 -17.01
CA LYS A 61 -8.78 -5.89 -17.08
C LYS A 61 -8.18 -5.44 -18.41
N ASP A 62 -7.14 -6.13 -18.86
CA ASP A 62 -6.41 -5.82 -20.09
C ASP A 62 -7.25 -6.19 -21.34
N THR A 63 -7.94 -7.34 -21.34
CA THR A 63 -8.75 -7.85 -22.46
C THR A 63 -10.07 -7.11 -22.62
N TYR A 64 -10.76 -6.82 -21.52
CA TYR A 64 -12.13 -6.27 -21.56
C TYR A 64 -12.19 -4.79 -21.13
N SER A 65 -11.04 -4.17 -20.85
CA SER A 65 -10.92 -2.75 -20.44
C SER A 65 -11.83 -2.38 -19.26
N VAL A 66 -11.95 -3.29 -18.28
CA VAL A 66 -12.85 -3.12 -17.13
C VAL A 66 -12.09 -2.53 -15.94
N ASN A 67 -12.69 -1.56 -15.26
CA ASN A 67 -12.12 -1.05 -14.02
C ASN A 67 -12.36 -2.05 -12.88
N THR A 68 -11.31 -2.75 -12.47
CA THR A 68 -11.35 -3.74 -11.38
C THR A 68 -11.16 -3.12 -9.99
N ASN A 69 -10.89 -1.82 -9.89
CA ASN A 69 -10.77 -1.13 -8.59
C ASN A 69 -12.15 -0.90 -7.92
N SER A 70 -13.23 -1.26 -8.61
CA SER A 70 -14.62 -1.08 -8.20
C SER A 70 -15.35 -2.42 -8.06
N PHE A 71 -14.66 -3.49 -7.67
CA PHE A 71 -15.35 -4.74 -7.39
C PHE A 71 -16.34 -4.53 -6.23
N ILE A 72 -17.60 -4.88 -6.49
CA ILE A 72 -18.68 -4.80 -5.49
C ILE A 72 -18.43 -5.80 -4.35
N LEU A 73 -17.77 -6.92 -4.67
CA LEU A 73 -17.46 -8.03 -3.77
C LEU A 73 -15.97 -8.32 -3.80
N ASP A 74 -15.42 -8.76 -2.67
CA ASP A 74 -14.01 -9.16 -2.59
C ASP A 74 -13.72 -10.35 -3.52
N ILE A 75 -12.48 -10.45 -4.01
CA ILE A 75 -12.01 -11.51 -4.92
C ILE A 75 -12.35 -12.94 -4.42
N PRO A 76 -12.19 -13.28 -3.12
CA PRO A 76 -12.54 -14.61 -2.61
C PRO A 76 -14.04 -14.93 -2.68
N ILE A 77 -14.90 -13.91 -2.77
CA ILE A 77 -16.35 -14.08 -2.89
C ILE A 77 -16.72 -14.35 -4.35
N TRP A 78 -16.10 -13.62 -5.28
CA TRP A 78 -16.20 -13.92 -6.70
C TRP A 78 -15.73 -15.35 -6.99
N GLU A 79 -14.66 -15.80 -6.36
CA GLU A 79 -14.18 -17.19 -6.49
C GLU A 79 -15.27 -18.22 -6.14
N LYS A 80 -15.94 -18.06 -4.99
CA LYS A 80 -17.04 -18.95 -4.59
C LYS A 80 -18.21 -18.92 -5.57
N ILE A 81 -18.59 -17.74 -6.04
CA ILE A 81 -19.65 -17.59 -7.05
C ILE A 81 -19.28 -18.35 -8.33
N LEU A 82 -18.02 -18.27 -8.76
CA LEU A 82 -17.56 -18.85 -10.02
C LEU A 82 -17.41 -20.37 -9.97
N PHE A 83 -16.80 -20.90 -8.91
CA PHE A 83 -16.42 -22.31 -8.86
C PHE A 83 -17.40 -23.20 -8.11
N ASP A 84 -18.12 -22.64 -7.15
CA ASP A 84 -19.09 -23.38 -6.35
C ASP A 84 -20.53 -23.09 -6.79
N GLY A 85 -20.74 -22.04 -7.59
CA GLY A 85 -22.06 -21.66 -8.12
C GLY A 85 -23.05 -21.22 -7.04
N VAL A 86 -22.58 -21.02 -5.82
CA VAL A 86 -23.37 -20.67 -4.64
C VAL A 86 -22.69 -19.57 -3.86
N ILE A 87 -23.49 -18.67 -3.31
CA ILE A 87 -23.05 -17.66 -2.37
C ILE A 87 -24.06 -17.58 -1.24
N ASP A 88 -23.56 -17.47 -0.02
CA ASP A 88 -24.41 -17.23 1.14
C ASP A 88 -25.07 -15.85 1.01
N SER A 89 -26.40 -15.82 1.03
CA SER A 89 -27.17 -14.60 0.82
C SER A 89 -26.93 -13.55 1.90
N LYS A 90 -26.65 -13.95 3.15
CA LYS A 90 -26.33 -13.02 4.24
C LYS A 90 -24.94 -12.43 4.06
N LEU A 91 -23.96 -13.25 3.72
CA LEU A 91 -22.59 -12.77 3.44
C LEU A 91 -22.58 -11.77 2.27
N LEU A 92 -23.35 -12.06 1.22
CA LEU A 92 -23.48 -11.17 0.08
C LEU A 92 -24.13 -9.84 0.47
N GLN A 93 -25.22 -9.91 1.24
CA GLN A 93 -25.93 -8.72 1.73
C GLN A 93 -25.01 -7.85 2.59
N GLU A 94 -24.31 -8.43 3.57
CA GLU A 94 -23.34 -7.72 4.41
C GLU A 94 -22.27 -7.01 3.57
N LYS A 95 -21.76 -7.66 2.52
CA LYS A 95 -20.71 -7.10 1.68
C LYS A 95 -21.19 -5.98 0.78
N VAL A 96 -22.42 -6.07 0.28
CA VAL A 96 -23.06 -4.99 -0.48
C VAL A 96 -23.35 -3.80 0.45
N GLU A 97 -23.83 -4.04 1.67
CA GLU A 97 -24.13 -2.99 2.67
C GLU A 97 -22.88 -2.24 3.15
N LEU A 98 -21.73 -2.91 3.18
CA LEU A 98 -20.43 -2.34 3.54
C LEU A 98 -19.70 -1.68 2.36
N ASN A 99 -20.20 -1.82 1.13
CA ASN A 99 -19.53 -1.27 -0.04
C ASN A 99 -19.83 0.24 -0.20
N ASN A 100 -18.77 1.05 -0.20
CA ASN A 100 -18.83 2.51 -0.33
C ASN A 100 -19.53 3.00 -1.62
N ILE A 101 -19.63 2.17 -2.66
CA ILE A 101 -20.33 2.49 -3.91
C ILE A 101 -21.86 2.44 -3.72
N TYR A 102 -22.36 1.54 -2.87
CA TYR A 102 -23.80 1.26 -2.72
C TYR A 102 -24.41 1.78 -1.43
N ASN A 103 -23.57 2.15 -0.47
CA ASN A 103 -24.00 2.80 0.75
C ASN A 103 -23.23 4.11 0.98
N PRO A 104 -23.49 5.17 0.18
CA PRO A 104 -22.93 6.49 0.42
C PRO A 104 -23.36 7.10 1.77
N LYS A 105 -24.21 6.42 2.56
CA LYS A 105 -24.70 6.88 3.87
C LYS A 105 -23.77 6.55 5.05
N VAL A 106 -22.68 5.81 4.86
CA VAL A 106 -21.64 5.67 5.90
C VAL A 106 -20.44 6.55 5.55
N GLU A 107 -20.69 7.84 5.29
CA GLU A 107 -19.62 8.82 5.36
C GLU A 107 -19.12 8.85 6.81
N ASN A 108 -17.84 8.58 7.01
CA ASN A 108 -17.22 8.74 8.32
C ASN A 108 -17.42 10.20 8.77
N GLU A 109 -17.56 10.44 10.07
CA GLU A 109 -17.88 11.79 10.58
C GLU A 109 -16.87 12.88 10.16
N TRP A 110 -15.62 12.49 9.86
CA TRP A 110 -14.62 13.41 9.32
C TRP A 110 -14.86 13.76 7.84
N GLN A 111 -15.42 12.85 7.04
CA GLN A 111 -15.79 13.09 5.64
C GLN A 111 -17.05 13.96 5.55
N ILE A 112 -18.04 13.70 6.42
CA ILE A 112 -19.19 14.59 6.58
C ILE A 112 -18.70 16.00 6.92
N LEU A 113 -17.78 16.11 7.89
CA LEU A 113 -17.22 17.39 8.29
C LEU A 113 -16.33 18.03 7.21
N TRP A 114 -15.74 17.24 6.31
CA TRP A 114 -15.00 17.75 5.17
C TRP A 114 -15.90 18.56 4.23
N GLY A 115 -17.14 18.12 4.01
CA GLY A 115 -18.18 18.81 3.23
C GLY A 115 -18.93 19.90 4.00
N PHE A 116 -18.34 20.53 5.03
CA PHE A 116 -19.07 21.42 5.94
C PHE A 116 -19.75 22.62 5.26
N SER A 117 -19.31 23.03 4.06
CA SER A 117 -19.93 24.13 3.30
C SER A 117 -21.36 23.82 2.86
N ASP A 118 -21.68 22.54 2.70
CA ASP A 118 -22.99 22.06 2.24
C ASP A 118 -23.90 21.65 3.40
N LEU A 119 -23.39 21.69 4.64
CA LEU A 119 -24.12 21.31 5.84
C LEU A 119 -24.83 22.51 6.46
N ASN A 120 -26.02 22.27 7.01
CA ASN A 120 -26.62 23.27 7.90
C ASN A 120 -25.85 23.33 9.23
N ARG A 121 -26.07 24.41 9.99
CA ARG A 121 -25.37 24.65 11.26
C ARG A 121 -25.50 23.49 12.25
N LYS A 122 -26.66 22.82 12.31
CA LYS A 122 -26.91 21.73 13.26
C LYS A 122 -26.12 20.48 12.86
N GLU A 123 -26.08 20.15 11.57
CA GLU A 123 -25.31 19.03 11.01
C GLU A 123 -23.82 19.25 11.20
N CYS A 124 -23.30 20.42 10.82
CA CYS A 124 -21.90 20.78 10.98
C CYS A 124 -21.45 20.68 12.45
N MET A 125 -22.24 21.24 13.39
CA MET A 125 -21.93 21.16 14.82
C MET A 125 -22.01 19.72 15.36
N SER A 126 -22.92 18.89 14.84
CA SER A 126 -23.03 17.48 15.21
C SER A 126 -21.82 16.68 14.74
N ALA A 127 -21.42 16.81 13.48
CA ALA A 127 -20.23 16.17 12.91
C ALA A 127 -18.95 16.63 13.65
N LEU A 128 -18.81 17.95 13.88
CA LEU A 128 -17.68 18.51 14.61
C LEU A 128 -17.59 17.96 16.04
N LYS A 129 -18.73 17.78 16.72
CA LYS A 129 -18.76 17.18 18.06
C LYS A 129 -18.26 15.74 18.02
N LYS A 130 -18.75 14.92 17.10
CA LYS A 130 -18.31 13.52 16.94
C LYS A 130 -16.82 13.44 16.66
N VAL A 131 -16.30 14.23 15.73
CA VAL A 131 -14.87 14.31 15.42
C VAL A 131 -14.04 14.69 16.66
N LYS A 132 -14.48 15.71 17.42
CA LYS A 132 -13.79 16.11 18.67
C LYS A 132 -13.81 15.02 19.72
N ASP A 133 -14.92 14.29 19.86
CA ASP A 133 -15.02 13.20 20.83
C ASP A 133 -14.13 12.02 20.40
N ASN A 134 -14.08 11.70 19.10
CA ASN A 134 -13.17 10.71 18.52
C ASN A 134 -11.69 11.08 18.70
N LEU A 135 -11.33 12.37 18.57
CA LEU A 135 -9.98 12.86 18.88
C LEU A 135 -9.61 12.70 20.36
N LYS A 136 -10.56 12.83 21.30
CA LYS A 136 -10.25 12.66 22.74
C LYS A 136 -9.94 11.21 23.10
N ILE A 137 -10.55 10.26 22.39
CA ILE A 137 -10.36 8.82 22.62
C ILE A 137 -9.31 8.21 21.68
N ASN A 138 -8.55 9.04 20.96
CA ASN A 138 -7.51 8.63 20.01
C ASN A 138 -8.01 7.67 18.91
N PHE A 139 -9.24 7.86 18.43
CA PHE A 139 -9.86 6.99 17.44
C PHE A 139 -9.16 7.05 16.07
N TYR A 140 -8.71 8.23 15.64
CA TYR A 140 -8.06 8.39 14.33
C TYR A 140 -6.60 7.98 14.41
N ASP A 141 -6.22 6.94 13.65
CA ASP A 141 -4.85 6.45 13.54
C ASP A 141 -4.25 6.56 12.12
N ASP A 142 -5.07 6.89 11.12
CA ASP A 142 -4.60 7.25 9.79
C ASP A 142 -4.08 8.70 9.76
N ILE A 143 -2.79 8.86 9.44
CA ILE A 143 -2.12 10.15 9.39
C ILE A 143 -2.70 11.08 8.31
N TYR A 144 -3.27 10.55 7.23
CA TYR A 144 -3.89 11.33 6.17
C TYR A 144 -5.30 11.76 6.51
N VAL A 145 -6.05 10.96 7.30
CA VAL A 145 -7.29 11.42 7.94
C VAL A 145 -6.99 12.56 8.92
N ILE A 146 -5.93 12.44 9.71
CA ILE A 146 -5.49 13.51 10.62
C ILE A 146 -5.10 14.77 9.82
N THR A 147 -4.44 14.61 8.67
CA THR A 147 -4.10 15.72 7.77
C THR A 147 -5.37 16.44 7.28
N HIS A 148 -6.42 15.70 6.90
CA HIS A 148 -7.74 16.29 6.59
C HIS A 148 -8.31 17.07 7.76
N LEU A 149 -8.29 16.50 8.96
CA LEU A 149 -8.82 17.16 10.17
C LEU A 149 -8.08 18.46 10.51
N VAL A 150 -6.77 18.54 10.29
CA VAL A 150 -5.99 19.78 10.47
C VAL A 150 -6.53 20.88 9.57
N GLY A 151 -6.65 20.60 8.27
CA GLY A 151 -7.18 21.53 7.29
C GLY A 151 -8.59 22.00 7.61
N ILE A 152 -9.49 21.04 7.91
CA ILE A 152 -10.87 21.32 8.30
C ILE A 152 -10.92 22.23 9.54
N PHE A 153 -10.10 21.98 10.57
CA PHE A 153 -10.12 22.76 11.79
C PHE A 153 -9.58 24.19 11.59
N ILE A 154 -8.60 24.37 10.71
CA ILE A 154 -8.09 25.70 10.31
C ILE A 154 -9.20 26.48 9.60
N GLU A 155 -9.87 25.84 8.62
CA GLU A 155 -10.94 26.48 7.86
C GLU A 155 -12.14 26.83 8.76
N LEU A 156 -12.58 25.92 9.63
CA LEU A 156 -13.66 26.17 10.59
C LEU A 156 -13.31 27.26 11.61
N ARG A 157 -12.03 27.45 11.94
CA ARG A 157 -11.59 28.57 12.78
C ARG A 157 -11.70 29.89 12.04
N LYS A 158 -11.31 29.94 10.76
CA LYS A 158 -11.45 31.12 9.89
C LYS A 158 -12.90 31.59 9.79
N TYR A 159 -13.87 30.67 9.74
CA TYR A 159 -15.30 30.98 9.79
C TYR A 159 -15.87 31.22 11.20
N GLY A 160 -15.03 31.21 12.25
CA GLY A 160 -15.45 31.48 13.63
C GLY A 160 -16.28 30.36 14.29
N VAL A 161 -16.39 29.19 13.64
CA VAL A 161 -17.06 27.99 14.19
C VAL A 161 -16.25 27.40 15.33
N ILE A 162 -14.92 27.34 15.15
CA ILE A 162 -13.97 26.97 16.20
C ILE A 162 -13.35 28.25 16.77
N LYS A 163 -13.46 28.44 18.08
CA LYS A 163 -12.85 29.55 18.81
C LYS A 163 -11.61 29.11 19.57
N GLY A 164 -10.65 30.03 19.74
CA GLY A 164 -9.49 29.86 20.62
C GLY A 164 -8.17 30.27 19.97
N ASN A 165 -7.19 30.57 20.81
CA ASN A 165 -5.90 31.12 20.40
C ASN A 165 -4.80 30.05 20.24
N LYS A 166 -5.10 28.79 20.58
CA LYS A 166 -4.12 27.68 20.49
C LYS A 166 -3.92 27.29 19.04
N SER A 167 -2.68 27.08 18.59
CA SER A 167 -2.44 26.58 17.22
C SER A 167 -3.11 25.21 17.01
N ILE A 168 -3.85 25.08 15.91
CA ILE A 168 -4.41 23.81 15.42
C ILE A 168 -3.26 22.87 15.04
N ALA A 169 -2.24 23.37 14.34
CA ALA A 169 -1.08 22.59 13.98
C ALA A 169 -0.39 22.00 15.21
N ASP A 170 -0.13 22.80 16.24
CA ASP A 170 0.55 22.32 17.45
C ASP A 170 -0.27 21.26 18.20
N TYR A 171 -1.60 21.40 18.22
CA TYR A 171 -2.50 20.38 18.78
C TYR A 171 -2.35 19.05 18.05
N PHE A 172 -2.39 19.05 16.71
CA PHE A 172 -2.31 17.82 15.93
C PHE A 172 -0.89 17.25 15.87
N ILE A 173 0.16 18.08 15.89
CA ILE A 173 1.56 17.64 16.06
C ILE A 173 1.71 16.89 17.39
N LYS A 174 1.11 17.39 18.46
CA LYS A 174 1.09 16.68 19.74
C LYS A 174 0.30 15.38 19.64
N TYR A 175 -0.88 15.39 18.99
CA TYR A 175 -1.70 14.19 18.81
C TYR A 175 -0.94 13.08 18.07
N ILE A 176 -0.24 13.38 16.97
CA ILE A 176 0.54 12.37 16.23
C ILE A 176 1.70 11.82 17.08
N LYS A 177 2.33 12.67 17.89
CA LYS A 177 3.46 12.30 18.76
C LYS A 177 2.99 11.40 19.90
N ASP A 178 1.97 11.82 20.62
CA ASP A 178 1.44 11.11 21.79
C ASP A 178 0.86 9.74 21.40
N ASN A 179 0.29 9.63 20.19
CA ASN A 179 -0.26 8.39 19.64
C ASN A 179 0.73 7.58 18.76
N ARG A 180 1.98 8.02 18.63
CA ARG A 180 3.04 7.37 17.84
C ARG A 180 2.65 7.10 16.39
N LEU A 181 2.01 8.08 15.75
CA LEU A 181 1.53 7.97 14.37
C LEU A 181 2.56 8.53 13.35
N PRO A 182 2.53 8.02 12.11
CA PRO A 182 1.85 6.77 11.71
C PRO A 182 2.49 5.54 12.39
N LYS A 183 1.74 4.44 12.48
CA LYS A 183 2.27 3.17 13.01
C LYS A 183 3.32 2.60 12.06
N VAL A 184 4.33 1.91 12.60
CA VAL A 184 5.43 1.31 11.81
C VAL A 184 4.90 0.40 10.70
N ASP A 185 3.95 -0.47 11.04
CA ASP A 185 3.36 -1.43 10.09
C ASP A 185 2.61 -0.74 8.94
N ALA A 186 2.01 0.43 9.22
CA ALA A 186 1.33 1.22 8.20
C ALA A 186 2.32 1.75 7.15
N ILE A 187 3.50 2.22 7.59
CA ILE A 187 4.57 2.67 6.67
C ILE A 187 5.16 1.48 5.90
N GLN A 188 5.41 0.37 6.58
CA GLN A 188 6.10 -0.78 5.99
C GLN A 188 5.30 -1.42 4.83
N ASN A 189 3.97 -1.39 4.91
CA ASN A 189 3.09 -2.08 3.97
C ASN A 189 2.44 -1.15 2.93
N SER A 190 2.70 0.16 2.98
CA SER A 190 1.97 1.12 2.15
C SER A 190 2.87 1.88 1.16
N ARG A 191 2.49 1.80 -0.12
CA ARG A 191 3.04 2.66 -1.19
C ARG A 191 2.63 4.13 -1.04
N GLN A 192 1.70 4.44 -0.13
CA GLN A 192 1.16 5.80 -0.01
C GLN A 192 2.21 6.78 0.53
N TYR A 193 3.18 6.32 1.33
CA TYR A 193 4.18 7.20 1.93
C TYR A 193 5.32 7.64 1.01
N THR A 194 5.25 7.33 -0.29
CA THR A 194 6.28 7.68 -1.27
C THR A 194 5.81 8.66 -2.34
N SER A 195 4.55 9.12 -2.30
CA SER A 195 3.99 9.98 -3.35
C SER A 195 3.91 11.45 -2.91
N PRO A 196 4.54 12.40 -3.64
CA PRO A 196 4.37 13.83 -3.41
C PRO A 196 2.91 14.31 -3.52
N LEU A 197 2.06 13.57 -4.24
CA LEU A 197 0.63 13.89 -4.38
C LEU A 197 -0.14 13.75 -3.05
N MET A 198 0.43 13.05 -2.06
CA MET A 198 -0.17 12.91 -0.73
C MET A 198 -0.04 14.18 0.13
N ASN A 199 0.55 15.25 -0.42
CA ASN A 199 0.60 16.57 0.22
C ASN A 199 -0.57 17.47 -0.19
N ILE A 200 -1.35 17.08 -1.21
CA ILE A 200 -2.46 17.87 -1.73
C ILE A 200 -3.82 17.18 -1.58
N SER A 201 -3.86 15.85 -1.54
CA SER A 201 -5.09 15.08 -1.36
C SER A 201 -4.84 13.70 -0.75
N SER A 202 -5.90 13.11 -0.20
CA SER A 202 -5.96 11.69 0.18
C SER A 202 -7.42 11.24 0.22
N HIS A 203 -7.68 9.93 0.12
CA HIS A 203 -9.05 9.38 0.18
C HIS A 203 -10.01 9.96 -0.87
N GLY A 204 -9.48 10.41 -2.02
CA GLY A 204 -10.27 11.07 -3.07
C GLY A 204 -10.66 12.53 -2.76
N LEU A 205 -10.17 13.11 -1.66
CA LEU A 205 -10.51 14.45 -1.21
C LEU A 205 -9.25 15.33 -1.09
N CYS A 206 -9.34 16.59 -1.51
CA CYS A 206 -8.27 17.58 -1.33
C CYS A 206 -8.20 18.07 0.12
N PHE A 207 -7.03 18.52 0.58
CA PHE A 207 -6.92 19.09 1.92
C PHE A 207 -7.41 20.54 1.97
N HIS A 208 -8.30 20.83 2.92
CA HIS A 208 -8.70 22.20 3.26
C HIS A 208 -7.51 23.02 3.79
N SER A 209 -7.51 24.33 3.50
CA SER A 209 -6.50 25.29 3.97
C SER A 209 -5.03 24.89 3.70
N SER A 210 -4.78 24.10 2.65
CA SER A 210 -3.45 23.56 2.33
C SER A 210 -2.41 24.63 1.98
N ASP A 211 -2.87 25.82 1.60
CA ASP A 211 -2.10 27.01 1.29
C ASP A 211 -1.63 27.79 2.54
N THR A 212 -2.25 27.54 3.71
CA THR A 212 -1.96 28.29 4.94
C THR A 212 -0.65 27.87 5.61
N ASP A 213 0.03 28.83 6.24
CA ASP A 213 1.30 28.57 6.95
C ASP A 213 1.10 27.60 8.13
N GLU A 214 -0.05 27.68 8.81
CA GLU A 214 -0.37 26.75 9.90
C GLU A 214 -0.49 25.31 9.39
N PHE A 215 -1.12 25.10 8.23
CA PHE A 215 -1.20 23.77 7.61
C PHE A 215 0.17 23.28 7.15
N LYS A 216 0.95 24.12 6.46
CA LYS A 216 2.32 23.78 6.02
C LYS A 216 3.22 23.37 7.17
N LYS A 217 3.15 24.07 8.31
CA LYS A 217 3.86 23.71 9.55
C LYS A 217 3.51 22.29 10.02
N PHE A 218 2.24 21.89 9.93
CA PHE A 218 1.83 20.53 10.27
C PHE A 218 2.40 19.51 9.28
N ILE A 219 2.33 19.79 7.97
CA ILE A 219 2.88 18.90 6.92
C ILE A 219 4.38 18.65 7.13
N GLU A 220 5.17 19.70 7.37
CA GLU A 220 6.60 19.56 7.64
C GLU A 220 6.86 18.61 8.82
N LYS A 221 6.13 18.78 9.93
CA LYS A 221 6.30 17.96 11.13
C LYS A 221 5.80 16.52 10.96
N ARG A 222 4.76 16.33 10.15
CA ARG A 222 4.27 15.01 9.75
C ARG A 222 5.31 14.29 8.90
N ASP A 223 5.91 14.98 7.93
CA ASP A 223 6.89 14.40 7.01
C ASP A 223 8.20 14.08 7.73
N ASP A 224 8.69 14.98 8.60
CA ASP A 224 9.81 14.72 9.52
C ASP A 224 9.60 13.40 10.29
N ARG A 225 8.39 13.19 10.81
CA ARG A 225 8.03 12.00 11.59
C ARG A 225 7.97 10.74 10.72
N ILE A 226 7.37 10.83 9.54
CA ILE A 226 7.33 9.73 8.57
C ILE A 226 8.76 9.30 8.20
N ASP A 227 9.64 10.26 7.92
CA ASP A 227 11.02 10.01 7.52
C ASP A 227 11.85 9.44 8.68
N GLU A 228 11.63 9.90 9.92
CA GLU A 228 12.23 9.29 11.11
C GLU A 228 11.87 7.79 11.21
N ILE A 229 10.60 7.44 11.04
CA ILE A 229 10.14 6.05 11.13
C ILE A 229 10.69 5.23 9.96
N LYS A 230 10.62 5.74 8.72
CA LYS A 230 11.22 5.09 7.54
C LYS A 230 12.70 4.80 7.76
N ASN A 231 13.46 5.78 8.23
CA ASN A 231 14.89 5.61 8.51
C ASN A 231 15.15 4.52 9.56
N ASN A 232 14.32 4.42 10.59
CA ASN A 232 14.42 3.34 11.57
C ASN A 232 14.09 1.97 10.96
N ILE A 233 13.06 1.88 10.13
CA ILE A 233 12.71 0.67 9.37
C ILE A 233 13.88 0.26 8.47
N PHE A 234 14.47 1.20 7.71
CA PHE A 234 15.59 0.92 6.81
C PHE A 234 16.82 0.41 7.57
N LYS A 235 17.20 1.08 8.67
CA LYS A 235 18.30 0.64 9.54
C LYS A 235 18.07 -0.76 10.10
N ASN A 236 16.86 -1.07 10.54
CA ASN A 236 16.54 -2.40 11.08
C ASN A 236 16.60 -3.48 10.00
N ASN A 237 16.05 -3.23 8.82
CA ASN A 237 16.12 -4.16 7.69
C ASN A 237 17.56 -4.39 7.23
N ALA A 238 18.34 -3.32 7.09
CA ALA A 238 19.76 -3.40 6.75
C ALA A 238 20.56 -4.19 7.81
N LYS A 239 20.26 -4.01 9.11
CA LYS A 239 20.87 -4.79 10.19
C LYS A 239 20.51 -6.28 10.11
N GLN A 240 19.24 -6.61 9.87
CA GLN A 240 18.81 -8.00 9.70
C GLN A 240 19.48 -8.65 8.49
N PHE A 241 19.49 -7.94 7.36
CA PHE A 241 20.18 -8.35 6.15
C PHE A 241 21.69 -8.55 6.36
N PHE A 242 22.34 -7.65 7.09
CA PHE A 242 23.76 -7.79 7.42
C PHE A 242 24.06 -9.02 8.28
N ASN A 243 23.18 -9.34 9.23
CA ASN A 243 23.38 -10.45 10.16
C ASN A 243 23.12 -11.81 9.53
N ASN A 244 22.03 -11.95 8.78
CA ASN A 244 21.59 -13.21 8.16
C ASN A 244 21.23 -12.99 6.68
N PRO A 245 22.20 -12.69 5.81
CA PRO A 245 21.94 -12.22 4.45
C PRO A 245 21.14 -13.20 3.61
N TYR A 246 21.43 -14.51 3.70
CA TYR A 246 20.72 -15.51 2.91
C TYR A 246 19.27 -15.70 3.37
N GLU A 247 19.03 -15.90 4.66
CA GLU A 247 17.66 -16.08 5.19
C GLU A 247 16.81 -14.83 4.95
N TYR A 248 17.40 -13.64 5.15
CA TYR A 248 16.72 -12.39 4.82
C TYR A 248 16.39 -12.31 3.33
N ALA A 249 17.35 -12.63 2.44
CA ALA A 249 17.10 -12.63 0.99
C ALA A 249 16.01 -13.63 0.59
N LYS A 250 16.02 -14.83 1.17
CA LYS A 250 15.05 -15.89 0.91
C LYS A 250 13.63 -15.50 1.35
N ASP A 251 13.48 -14.91 2.53
CA ASP A 251 12.20 -14.39 3.03
C ASP A 251 11.68 -13.27 2.12
N LYS A 252 12.56 -12.33 1.81
CA LYS A 252 12.19 -11.07 1.15
C LYS A 252 11.91 -11.23 -0.33
N LEU A 253 12.65 -12.06 -1.07
CA LEU A 253 12.37 -12.32 -2.48
C LEU A 253 10.98 -12.91 -2.76
N ASN A 254 10.33 -13.49 -1.73
CA ASN A 254 8.97 -14.01 -1.83
C ASN A 254 7.89 -12.99 -1.41
N SER A 255 8.27 -11.76 -1.04
CA SER A 255 7.33 -10.74 -0.56
C SER A 255 7.23 -9.55 -1.51
N GLU A 256 6.03 -8.99 -1.65
CA GLU A 256 5.70 -7.96 -2.65
C GLU A 256 6.30 -6.56 -2.39
N HIS A 257 6.93 -6.35 -1.23
CA HIS A 257 7.23 -5.00 -0.71
C HIS A 257 8.74 -4.69 -0.53
N VAL A 258 9.62 -5.56 -1.01
CA VAL A 258 11.07 -5.50 -0.70
C VAL A 258 11.82 -4.45 -1.49
N TYR A 259 11.19 -4.00 -2.56
CA TYR A 259 11.81 -3.21 -3.60
C TYR A 259 12.18 -1.77 -3.18
N ASN A 260 11.67 -1.26 -2.05
CA ASN A 260 11.84 0.14 -1.66
C ASN A 260 12.74 0.37 -0.43
N ILE A 261 13.55 -0.61 -0.03
CA ILE A 261 14.41 -0.50 1.16
C ILE A 261 15.87 -0.33 0.72
N PRO A 262 16.55 0.78 1.07
CA PRO A 262 17.97 0.95 0.85
C PRO A 262 18.73 0.00 1.79
N LEU A 263 19.34 -1.06 1.25
CA LEU A 263 19.99 -2.08 2.08
C LEU A 263 21.49 -1.77 2.26
N LEU A 264 22.15 -1.29 1.20
CA LEU A 264 23.59 -1.12 1.18
C LEU A 264 24.06 0.18 1.86
N SER A 265 23.29 1.25 1.75
CA SER A 265 23.62 2.57 2.32
C SER A 265 23.73 2.55 3.85
N PHE A 266 23.08 1.61 4.53
CA PHE A 266 23.10 1.49 5.99
C PHE A 266 24.06 0.42 6.54
N ILE A 267 24.86 -0.25 5.70
CA ILE A 267 25.79 -1.31 6.13
C ILE A 267 27.25 -0.97 5.81
N ASN A 268 28.17 -1.50 6.62
CA ASN A 268 29.58 -1.47 6.27
C ASN A 268 29.86 -2.47 5.14
N ILE A 269 29.97 -1.95 3.91
CA ILE A 269 30.14 -2.74 2.68
C ILE A 269 31.32 -3.70 2.76
N LYS A 270 32.48 -3.27 3.29
CA LYS A 270 33.68 -4.10 3.40
C LYS A 270 33.44 -5.33 4.28
N LEU A 271 32.80 -5.12 5.43
CA LEU A 271 32.45 -6.23 6.34
C LEU A 271 31.38 -7.13 5.70
N PHE A 272 30.41 -6.54 5.01
CA PHE A 272 29.34 -7.27 4.36
C PHE A 272 29.87 -8.19 3.25
N VAL A 273 30.71 -7.68 2.35
CA VAL A 273 31.38 -8.48 1.30
C VAL A 273 32.15 -9.66 1.92
N ASN A 274 32.92 -9.41 2.97
CA ASN A 274 33.64 -10.48 3.67
C ASN A 274 32.73 -11.56 4.26
N ARG A 275 31.51 -11.20 4.66
CA ARG A 275 30.51 -12.14 5.18
C ARG A 275 29.87 -12.95 4.05
N ILE A 276 29.38 -12.30 3.00
CA ILE A 276 28.63 -13.00 1.94
C ILE A 276 29.52 -13.89 1.08
N CYS A 277 30.82 -13.59 0.94
CA CYS A 277 31.75 -14.45 0.21
C CYS A 277 31.96 -15.84 0.86
N LYS A 278 31.59 -15.99 2.14
CA LYS A 278 31.62 -17.28 2.86
C LYS A 278 30.42 -18.17 2.54
N LEU A 279 29.39 -17.63 1.89
CA LEU A 279 28.20 -18.39 1.49
C LEU A 279 28.53 -19.37 0.35
N ASN A 280 27.70 -20.40 0.21
CA ASN A 280 27.76 -21.25 -0.98
C ASN A 280 27.23 -20.51 -2.22
N GLY A 281 27.45 -21.08 -3.41
CA GLY A 281 27.12 -20.41 -4.68
C GLY A 281 25.65 -20.01 -4.77
N VAL A 282 24.74 -20.92 -4.42
CA VAL A 282 23.28 -20.67 -4.45
C VAL A 282 22.88 -19.56 -3.48
N GLN A 283 23.35 -19.65 -2.24
CA GLN A 283 23.07 -18.63 -1.22
C GLN A 283 23.59 -17.25 -1.62
N LEU A 284 24.80 -17.20 -2.19
CA LEU A 284 25.37 -15.96 -2.69
C LEU A 284 24.50 -15.36 -3.82
N THR A 285 24.08 -16.16 -4.79
CA THR A 285 23.21 -15.71 -5.88
C THR A 285 21.91 -15.09 -5.35
N TYR A 286 21.25 -15.69 -4.36
CA TYR A 286 20.05 -15.12 -3.71
C TYR A 286 20.31 -13.72 -3.13
N VAL A 287 21.41 -13.57 -2.40
CA VAL A 287 21.80 -12.30 -1.78
C VAL A 287 22.09 -11.24 -2.84
N LEU A 288 22.86 -11.60 -3.87
CA LEU A 288 23.19 -10.68 -4.97
C LEU A 288 21.94 -10.25 -5.75
N TYR A 289 21.01 -11.19 -5.98
CA TYR A 289 19.76 -10.90 -6.67
C TYR A 289 18.89 -9.91 -5.89
N LEU A 290 18.77 -10.08 -4.57
CA LEU A 290 18.09 -9.12 -3.71
C LEU A 290 18.75 -7.72 -3.78
N VAL A 291 20.09 -7.66 -3.71
CA VAL A 291 20.84 -6.40 -3.81
C VAL A 291 20.56 -5.69 -5.14
N GLN A 292 20.58 -6.44 -6.25
CA GLN A 292 20.29 -5.89 -7.56
C GLN A 292 18.85 -5.37 -7.65
N LEU A 293 17.87 -6.16 -7.19
CA LEU A 293 16.46 -5.77 -7.22
C LEU A 293 16.21 -4.52 -6.40
N SER A 294 16.64 -4.48 -5.14
CA SER A 294 16.53 -3.30 -4.28
C SER A 294 17.14 -2.05 -4.95
N SER A 295 18.36 -2.18 -5.50
CA SER A 295 19.03 -1.05 -6.15
C SER A 295 18.33 -0.58 -7.44
N LYS A 296 17.75 -1.50 -8.23
CA LYS A 296 17.03 -1.16 -9.47
C LYS A 296 15.80 -0.29 -9.18
N HIS A 297 15.09 -0.59 -8.11
CA HIS A 297 13.91 0.17 -7.69
C HIS A 297 14.27 1.47 -6.96
N LEU A 298 15.51 1.58 -6.48
CA LEU A 298 16.07 2.77 -5.83
C LEU A 298 17.05 3.53 -6.73
N SER A 299 16.86 3.49 -8.05
CA SER A 299 17.75 4.16 -9.01
C SER A 299 17.91 5.66 -8.78
N ASN A 300 16.93 6.28 -8.12
CA ASN A 300 16.93 7.71 -7.79
C ASN A 300 17.51 8.01 -6.40
N ASN A 301 17.88 6.98 -5.61
CA ASN A 301 18.54 7.13 -4.32
C ASN A 301 20.06 7.15 -4.53
N GLU A 302 20.65 8.34 -4.54
CA GLU A 302 22.08 8.51 -4.80
C GLU A 302 22.98 7.77 -3.79
N GLU A 303 22.58 7.73 -2.52
CA GLU A 303 23.37 7.07 -1.47
C GLU A 303 23.42 5.55 -1.67
N GLU A 304 22.28 4.94 -1.99
CA GLU A 304 22.20 3.51 -2.29
C GLU A 304 22.98 3.15 -3.55
N MET A 305 22.93 4.00 -4.59
CA MET A 305 23.67 3.76 -5.84
C MET A 305 25.18 3.88 -5.65
N ARG A 306 25.65 4.88 -4.89
CA ARG A 306 27.07 4.97 -4.49
C ARG A 306 27.51 3.76 -3.65
N ALA A 307 26.64 3.29 -2.76
CA ALA A 307 26.88 2.09 -1.97
C ALA A 307 26.95 0.82 -2.84
N LEU A 308 26.10 0.71 -3.87
CA LEU A 308 26.13 -0.39 -4.84
C LEU A 308 27.45 -0.42 -5.64
N ASP A 309 27.93 0.73 -6.10
CA ASP A 309 29.18 0.79 -6.87
C ASP A 309 30.38 0.41 -5.98
N SER A 310 30.41 0.92 -4.75
CA SER A 310 31.40 0.51 -3.75
C SER A 310 31.32 -0.99 -3.45
N PHE A 311 30.12 -1.56 -3.36
CA PHE A 311 29.91 -2.99 -3.18
C PHE A 311 30.48 -3.81 -4.36
N LYS A 312 30.18 -3.42 -5.60
CA LYS A 312 30.70 -4.10 -6.81
C LYS A 312 32.22 -4.06 -6.86
N GLU A 313 32.84 -2.92 -6.57
CA GLU A 313 34.30 -2.80 -6.53
C GLU A 313 34.92 -3.66 -5.44
N LYS A 314 34.33 -3.67 -4.23
CA LYS A 314 34.85 -4.51 -3.13
C LYS A 314 34.71 -6.01 -3.41
N MET A 315 33.67 -6.42 -4.12
CA MET A 315 33.55 -7.80 -4.61
C MET A 315 34.66 -8.15 -5.63
N LYS A 316 34.95 -7.25 -6.58
CA LYS A 316 36.06 -7.44 -7.54
C LYS A 316 37.42 -7.50 -6.83
N ASP A 317 37.66 -6.61 -5.86
CA ASP A 317 38.87 -6.63 -5.03
C ASP A 317 39.03 -7.99 -4.33
N LYS A 318 37.93 -8.50 -3.75
CA LYS A 318 37.92 -9.80 -3.06
C LYS A 318 38.32 -10.95 -3.97
N ILE A 319 37.83 -10.95 -5.21
CA ILE A 319 38.17 -11.95 -6.25
C ILE A 319 39.67 -11.92 -6.58
N LYS A 320 40.31 -10.75 -6.57
CA LYS A 320 41.73 -10.59 -6.89
C LYS A 320 42.68 -11.01 -5.76
N MET A 321 42.18 -11.23 -4.54
CA MET A 321 43.04 -11.58 -3.40
C MET A 321 43.77 -12.92 -3.64
N LYS A 322 45.09 -12.93 -3.43
CA LYS A 322 45.93 -14.14 -3.56
C LYS A 322 45.54 -15.23 -2.57
N SER A 323 45.06 -14.84 -1.39
CA SER A 323 44.68 -15.76 -0.31
C SER A 323 43.36 -16.51 -0.55
N MET A 324 42.60 -16.21 -1.61
CA MET A 324 41.33 -16.87 -1.89
C MET A 324 41.53 -18.02 -2.88
N SER A 325 40.85 -19.15 -2.62
CA SER A 325 40.93 -20.34 -3.47
C SER A 325 40.43 -20.06 -4.89
N GLN A 326 40.96 -20.78 -5.87
CA GLN A 326 40.50 -20.63 -7.26
C GLN A 326 39.03 -21.03 -7.42
N PHE A 327 38.58 -22.06 -6.69
CA PHE A 327 37.19 -22.48 -6.66
C PHE A 327 36.25 -21.36 -6.17
N ASP A 328 36.60 -20.69 -5.06
CA ASP A 328 35.79 -19.58 -4.53
C ASP A 328 35.76 -18.37 -5.47
N LYS A 329 36.88 -18.09 -6.17
CA LYS A 329 36.94 -17.03 -7.17
C LYS A 329 35.94 -17.28 -8.30
N GLU A 330 35.95 -18.48 -8.88
CA GLU A 330 35.05 -18.81 -9.98
C GLU A 330 33.58 -18.85 -9.54
N LYS A 331 33.30 -19.35 -8.33
CA LYS A 331 31.96 -19.29 -7.70
C LYS A 331 31.43 -17.85 -7.61
N ILE A 332 32.23 -16.93 -7.08
CA ILE A 332 31.82 -15.52 -6.91
C ILE A 332 31.67 -14.83 -8.27
N LYS A 333 32.61 -15.03 -9.20
CA LYS A 333 32.53 -14.49 -10.56
C LYS A 333 31.26 -14.93 -11.27
N LYS A 334 30.94 -16.24 -11.22
CA LYS A 334 29.73 -16.80 -11.82
C LYS A 334 28.48 -16.11 -11.27
N ALA A 335 28.32 -16.06 -9.94
CA ALA A 335 27.17 -15.43 -9.31
C ALA A 335 27.06 -13.93 -9.64
N MET A 336 28.18 -13.20 -9.65
CA MET A 336 28.19 -11.79 -10.04
C MET A 336 27.81 -11.57 -11.50
N ASN A 337 28.28 -12.43 -12.40
CA ASN A 337 27.96 -12.31 -13.82
C ASN A 337 26.47 -12.62 -14.08
N GLU A 338 25.95 -13.68 -13.46
CA GLU A 338 24.54 -14.07 -13.54
C GLU A 338 23.60 -12.93 -13.15
N VAL A 339 23.95 -12.19 -12.10
CA VAL A 339 23.13 -11.11 -11.55
C VAL A 339 23.40 -9.78 -12.25
N PHE A 340 24.64 -9.30 -12.27
CA PHE A 340 24.94 -7.90 -12.67
C PHE A 340 25.34 -7.70 -14.13
N THR A 341 25.73 -8.75 -14.87
CA THR A 341 26.18 -8.60 -16.27
C THR A 341 25.17 -9.07 -17.31
N ASN A 342 24.20 -9.89 -16.91
CA ASN A 342 23.02 -10.13 -17.73
C ASN A 342 22.23 -8.83 -17.83
N LYS A 343 22.52 -8.04 -18.88
CA LYS A 343 21.62 -7.00 -19.36
C LYS A 343 20.25 -7.65 -19.49
N SER A 344 19.27 -7.14 -18.74
CA SER A 344 17.93 -7.70 -18.67
C SER A 344 17.35 -7.85 -20.08
N ASN A 345 16.92 -9.09 -20.38
CA ASN A 345 15.72 -9.32 -21.20
C ASN A 345 14.51 -8.64 -20.55
#